data_AF-A0A379ACB0-F1
#
_entry.id   AF-A0A379ACB0-F1
#
_cell.length_a   1.000
_cell.length_b   1.000
_cell.length_c   1.000
_cell.angle_alpha   90.00
_cell.angle_beta   90.00
_cell.angle_gamma   90.00
#
_symmetry.space_group_name_H-M   'P 1'
#
loop_
_entity.id
_entity.type
_entity.pdbx_description
1 polymer ?
#
loop_
_entity_poly.entity_id
_entity_poly.type
_entity_poly.pdbx_seq_one_letter_code
_entity_poly.pdbx_strand_id
1 'polypeptide(L)' 'MTPKDRLVTVKEGEARDVVLHRMHEKRVEKALVVDDSFHLLGMITVKDFQKAERKPNACKDEQGRLRVGAAVGRRCR' A
#
# COMPACT_ATOMS: atom_id res chain seq x y z
N MET A 1 16.05 -0.92 16.22
CA MET A 1 15.73 -0.74 14.78
C MET A 1 15.80 -2.12 14.12
N THR A 2 14.86 -2.48 13.23
CA THR A 2 14.79 -3.83 12.64
C THR A 2 15.89 -4.02 11.59
N PRO A 3 16.65 -5.13 11.60
CA PRO A 3 17.73 -5.35 10.64
C PRO A 3 17.20 -5.55 9.22
N LYS A 4 17.99 -5.13 8.22
CA LYS A 4 17.61 -5.13 6.79
C LYS A 4 17.25 -6.54 6.28
N ASP A 5 17.92 -7.57 6.77
CA ASP A 5 17.63 -8.98 6.46
C ASP A 5 16.20 -9.44 6.83
N ARG A 6 15.59 -8.79 7.82
CA ARG A 6 14.21 -9.08 8.24
C ARG A 6 13.16 -8.27 7.49
N LEU A 7 13.56 -7.33 6.62
CA LEU A 7 12.63 -6.55 5.81
C LEU A 7 12.26 -7.33 4.56
N VAL A 8 10.98 -7.23 4.18
CA VAL A 8 10.51 -7.74 2.89
C VAL A 8 10.49 -6.59 1.91
N THR A 9 11.29 -6.71 0.87
CA THR A 9 11.30 -5.79 -0.26
C THR A 9 10.67 -6.44 -1.49
N VAL A 10 9.92 -5.64 -2.23
CA VAL A 10 9.29 -6.01 -3.49
C VAL A 10 9.62 -4.94 -4.54
N LYS A 11 9.70 -5.33 -5.81
CA LYS A 11 9.94 -4.39 -6.90
C LYS A 11 8.66 -3.66 -7.30
N GLU A 12 8.82 -2.49 -7.91
CA GLU A 12 7.72 -1.80 -8.57
C GLU A 12 7.14 -2.67 -9.72
N GLY A 13 5.81 -2.78 -9.79
CA GLY A 13 5.13 -3.56 -10.85
C GLY A 13 4.89 -5.04 -10.52
N GLU A 14 5.35 -5.54 -9.38
CA GLU A 14 5.04 -6.90 -8.91
C GLU A 14 3.53 -7.09 -8.70
N ALA A 15 3.01 -8.25 -9.10
CA ALA A 15 1.60 -8.58 -8.95
C ALA A 15 1.23 -8.65 -7.46
N ARG A 16 0.00 -8.20 -7.13
CA ARG A 16 -0.51 -8.14 -5.76
C ARG A 16 -0.44 -9.49 -5.05
N ASP A 17 -0.79 -10.58 -5.72
CA ASP A 17 -0.71 -11.94 -5.19
C ASP A 17 0.72 -12.37 -4.84
N VAL A 18 1.70 -11.98 -5.65
CA VAL A 18 3.12 -12.29 -5.41
C VAL A 18 3.63 -11.56 -4.17
N VAL A 19 3.24 -10.29 -4.01
CA VAL A 19 3.54 -9.50 -2.82
C VAL A 19 2.92 -10.14 -1.58
N LEU A 20 1.65 -10.55 -1.66
CA LEU A 20 0.94 -11.20 -0.56
C LEU A 20 1.61 -12.52 -0.15
N HIS A 21 2.01 -13.34 -1.13
CA HIS A 21 2.72 -14.59 -0.89
C HIS A 21 4.06 -14.36 -0.19
N ARG A 22 4.87 -13.40 -0.64
CA ARG A 22 6.14 -13.02 0.02
C ARG A 22 5.94 -12.53 1.45
N MET A 23 4.90 -11.74 1.69
CA MET A 23 4.55 -11.26 3.04
C MET A 23 4.16 -12.43 3.95
N HIS A 24 3.39 -13.39 3.43
CA HIS A 24 2.94 -14.57 4.16
C HIS A 24 4.10 -15.53 4.49
N GLU A 25 5.00 -15.78 3.53
CA GLU A 25 6.18 -16.63 3.69
C GLU A 25 7.10 -16.14 4.81
N LYS A 26 7.38 -14.84 4.84
CA LYS A 26 8.23 -14.21 5.87
C LYS A 26 7.45 -13.79 7.12
N ARG A 27 6.13 -14.05 7.18
CA ARG A 27 5.21 -13.69 8.28
C ARG A 27 5.33 -12.22 8.72
N VAL A 28 5.38 -11.30 7.76
CA VAL A 28 5.43 -9.85 8.02
C VAL A 28 4.16 -9.14 7.57
N GLU A 29 3.73 -8.13 8.32
CA GLU A 29 2.55 -7.31 7.95
C GLU A 29 2.85 -6.25 6.89
N LYS A 30 4.13 -5.91 6.68
CA LYS A 30 4.57 -4.76 5.87
C LYS A 30 5.65 -5.20 4.87
N ALA A 31 5.52 -4.75 3.63
CA ALA A 31 6.50 -4.93 2.56
C ALA A 31 6.86 -3.56 1.98
N LEU A 32 8.13 -3.34 1.74
CA LEU A 32 8.67 -2.10 1.17
C LEU A 32 8.79 -2.26 -0.33
N VAL A 33 8.29 -1.28 -1.08
CA VAL A 33 8.44 -1.22 -2.53
C VAL A 33 9.73 -0.47 -2.82
N VAL A 34 10.66 -1.11 -3.52
CA VAL A 34 11.96 -0.56 -3.87
C VAL A 34 12.17 -0.61 -5.38
N ASP A 35 12.92 0.36 -5.89
CA ASP A 35 13.38 0.39 -7.28
C ASP A 35 14.68 -0.43 -7.47
N ASP A 36 15.14 -0.61 -8.71
CA ASP A 36 16.41 -1.29 -9.04
C ASP A 36 17.63 -0.61 -8.41
N SER A 37 17.56 0.72 -8.20
CA SER A 37 18.58 1.49 -7.46
C SER A 37 18.45 1.40 -5.93
N PHE A 38 17.58 0.52 -5.41
CA PHE A 38 17.28 0.33 -3.99
C PHE A 38 16.68 1.57 -3.29
N HIS A 39 16.08 2.49 -4.05
CA HIS A 39 15.33 3.61 -3.49
C HIS A 39 13.96 3.17 -3.00
N LEU A 40 13.53 3.69 -1.84
CA LEU A 40 12.21 3.41 -1.28
C LEU A 40 11.14 4.21 -2.02
N LEU A 41 10.30 3.53 -2.79
CA LEU A 41 9.18 4.13 -3.50
C LEU A 41 7.90 4.14 -2.64
N GLY A 42 7.74 3.15 -1.76
CA GLY A 42 6.56 3.07 -0.91
C GLY A 42 6.54 1.86 0.00
N MET A 43 5.39 1.63 0.62
CA MET A 43 5.15 0.48 1.49
C MET A 43 3.73 -0.03 1.29
N ILE A 44 3.58 -1.35 1.32
CA ILE A 44 2.31 -2.05 1.22
C ILE A 44 2.07 -2.78 2.53
N THR A 45 0.82 -2.81 2.98
CA THR A 45 0.39 -3.45 4.22
C THR A 45 -0.64 -4.54 3.97
N VAL A 46 -0.52 -5.67 4.68
CA VAL A 46 -1.49 -6.80 4.59
C VAL A 46 -2.91 -6.34 4.95
N LYS A 47 -3.03 -5.38 5.88
CA LYS A 47 -4.32 -4.81 6.31
C LYS A 47 -5.06 -4.10 5.18
N ASP A 48 -4.36 -3.53 4.20
CA ASP A 48 -4.99 -2.86 3.08
C ASP A 48 -5.64 -3.86 2.11
N PHE A 49 -5.02 -5.03 1.90
CA PHE A 49 -5.61 -6.13 1.14
C PHE A 49 -6.88 -6.66 1.82
N GLN A 50 -6.82 -6.94 3.12
CA GLN A 50 -7.99 -7.41 3.88
C GLN A 50 -9.15 -6.40 3.87
N LYS A 51 -8.84 -5.10 3.94
CA LYS A 51 -9.85 -4.04 3.81
C LYS A 51 -10.43 -3.97 2.41
N ALA A 52 -9.61 -4.21 1.38
CA ALA A 52 -10.07 -4.23 0.00
C ALA A 52 -11.03 -5.40 -0.26
N GLU A 53 -10.75 -6.60 0.25
CA GLU A 53 -11.65 -7.75 0.16
C GLU A 53 -12.95 -7.56 0.97
N ARG A 54 -12.86 -7.04 2.20
CA ARG A 54 -14.06 -6.80 3.04
C ARG A 54 -14.98 -5.72 2.50
N LYS A 55 -14.48 -4.79 1.68
CA LYS A 55 -15.24 -3.64 1.16
C LYS A 55 -15.10 -3.57 -0.36
N PRO A 56 -15.79 -4.46 -1.10
CA PRO A 56 -15.75 -4.46 -2.56
C PRO A 56 -16.40 -3.20 -3.15
N ASN A 57 -17.50 -2.73 -2.54
CA ASN A 57 -18.23 -1.53 -2.97
C ASN A 57 -17.67 -0.22 -2.39
N ALA A 58 -16.38 -0.19 -2.03
CA ALA A 58 -15.75 1.02 -1.50
C ALA A 58 -15.60 2.08 -2.62
N CYS A 59 -16.03 3.31 -2.35
CA CYS A 59 -15.82 4.48 -3.23
C CYS A 59 -14.32 4.80 -3.35
N LYS A 60 -13.65 4.17 -4.30
CA LYS A 60 -12.23 4.34 -4.60
C LYS A 60 -12.02 5.14 -5.89
N ASP A 61 -10.89 5.81 -6.00
CA ASP A 61 -10.41 6.38 -7.26
C ASP A 61 -9.76 5.29 -8.14
N GLU A 62 -9.32 5.65 -9.35
CA GLU A 62 -8.65 4.72 -10.28
C GLU A 62 -7.35 4.12 -9.72
N GLN A 63 -6.76 4.78 -8.72
CA GLN A 63 -5.54 4.36 -8.03
C GLN A 63 -5.85 3.54 -6.76
N GLY A 64 -7.13 3.27 -6.45
CA GLY A 64 -7.56 2.46 -5.32
C GLY A 64 -7.63 3.21 -3.98
N ARG A 65 -7.43 4.53 -3.96
CA ARG A 65 -7.50 5.37 -2.76
C ARG A 65 -8.95 5.76 -2.46
N LEU A 66 -9.27 5.95 -1.17
CA LEU A 66 -10.61 6.38 -0.77
C LEU A 66 -10.88 7.82 -1.23
N ARG A 67 -12.04 8.04 -1.87
CA ARG A 67 -12.46 9.39 -2.26
C ARG A 67 -12.89 10.19 -1.03
N VAL A 68 -12.48 11.46 -0.97
CA VAL A 68 -12.85 12.42 0.08
C VAL A 68 -13.43 13.69 -0.54
N GLY A 69 -14.35 14.34 0.16
CA GLY A 69 -14.92 15.64 -0.22
C GLY A 69 -14.79 16.64 0.93
N ALA A 70 -14.56 17.91 0.59
CA ALA A 70 -14.54 19.02 1.54
C ALA A 70 -15.34 20.19 0.97
N ALA A 71 -16.16 20.83 1.81
CA ALA A 71 -16.87 22.05 1.43
C ALA A 71 -15.95 23.27 1.60
N VAL A 72 -15.91 24.16 0.61
CA VAL A 72 -15.18 25.43 0.67
C VAL A 72 -16.16 26.59 0.58
N GLY A 73 -16.13 27.49 1.56
CA GLY A 73 -16.93 28.72 1.57
C GLY A 73 -16.30 29.81 0.69
N ARG A 74 -17.12 30.75 0.21
CA ARG A 74 -16.59 31.97 -0.42
C ARG A 74 -16.04 32.90 0.66
N ARG A 75 -14.81 33.36 0.44
CA ARG A 75 -14.15 34.37 1.28
C ARG A 75 -14.96 35.67 1.20
N CYS A 76 -15.63 36.05 2.29
CA CYS A 76 -16.17 37.41 2.45
C CYS A 76 -15.00 38.37 2.69
N ARG A 77 -15.07 39.52 2.01
CA ARG A 77 -14.13 40.63 2.13
C ARG A 77 -14.65 41.63 3.13
#